data_AF-A0A1C2IYI1-F1
#
_entry.id   AF-A0A1C2IYI1-F1
#
_cell.length_a   1.000
_cell.length_b   1.000
_cell.length_c   1.000
_cell.angle_alpha   90.00
_cell.angle_beta   90.00
_cell.angle_gamma   90.00
#
_symmetry.space_group_name_H-M   'P 1'
#
loop_
_entity.id
_entity.type
_entity.pdbx_description
1 polymer ?
#
loop_
_entity_poly.entity_id
_entity_poly.type
_entity_poly.pdbx_seq_one_letter_code
_entity_poly.pdbx_strand_id
1 'polypeptide(L)' 'MLNENDKERLVKAAQSANLFVQDLQDLAKAENVLLANIAEELLKHAAVLEQRLCRIEHVTNTE' A
#
# COMPACT_ATOMS: atom_id res chain seq x y z
N MET A 1 4.33 -3.42 22.51
CA MET A 1 4.67 -2.01 22.23
C MET A 1 5.84 -1.95 21.26
N LEU A 2 5.66 -1.28 20.12
CA LEU A 2 6.74 -1.04 19.14
C LEU A 2 7.72 0.00 19.69
N ASN A 3 9.01 -0.14 19.38
CA ASN A 3 9.96 0.96 19.61
C ASN A 3 9.77 2.05 18.54
N GLU A 4 10.38 3.22 18.75
CA GLU A 4 10.22 4.37 17.84
C GLU A 4 10.69 4.08 16.41
N ASN A 5 11.75 3.29 16.23
CA ASN A 5 12.22 2.90 14.89
C ASN A 5 11.22 1.97 14.19
N ASP A 6 10.60 1.06 14.91
CA ASP A 6 9.59 0.14 14.35
C ASP A 6 8.32 0.90 13.96
N LYS A 7 7.90 1.88 14.77
CA LYS A 7 6.79 2.79 14.42
C LYS A 7 7.10 3.58 13.15
N GLU A 8 8.28 4.20 13.07
CA GLU A 8 8.69 4.99 11.89
C GLU A 8 8.71 4.13 10.62
N ARG A 9 9.26 2.91 10.71
CA ARG A 9 9.29 1.96 9.57
C ARG A 9 7.89 1.56 9.14
N LEU A 10 6.99 1.33 10.08
CA LEU A 10 5.60 0.95 9.80
C LEU A 10 4.84 2.08 9.10
N VAL A 11 4.96 3.33 9.59
CA VAL A 11 4.37 4.51 8.95
C VAL A 11 4.89 4.68 7.52
N LYS A 12 6.22 4.58 7.33
CA LYS A 12 6.84 4.66 6.00
C LYS A 12 6.34 3.56 5.07
N ALA A 13 6.19 2.33 5.57
CA ALA A 13 5.69 1.22 4.79
C ALA A 13 4.22 1.45 4.37
N ALA A 14 3.36 1.90 5.29
CA ALA A 14 1.95 2.21 5.01
C ALA A 14 1.82 3.31 3.93
N GLN A 15 2.57 4.41 4.08
CA GLN A 15 2.61 5.50 3.11
C GLN A 15 3.11 5.04 1.73
N SER A 16 4.16 4.22 1.71
CA SER A 16 4.72 3.69 0.45
C SER A 16 3.74 2.74 -0.25
N ALA A 17 3.02 1.91 0.51
CA ALA A 17 1.99 1.04 -0.05
C ALA A 17 0.81 1.85 -0.61
N ASN A 18 0.43 2.95 0.05
CA ASN A 18 -0.60 3.85 -0.45
C ASN A 18 -0.21 4.52 -1.77
N LEU A 19 1.02 5.06 -1.88
CA LEU A 19 1.54 5.62 -3.12
C LEU A 19 1.56 4.57 -4.24
N PHE A 20 2.01 3.36 -3.94
CA PHE A 20 2.05 2.28 -4.93
C PHE A 20 0.64 1.89 -5.42
N VAL A 21 -0.37 1.89 -4.54
CA VAL A 21 -1.77 1.69 -4.93
C VAL A 21 -2.22 2.79 -5.90
N GLN A 22 -1.88 4.06 -5.65
CA GLN A 22 -2.22 5.17 -6.55
C GLN A 22 -1.55 5.03 -7.91
N ASP A 23 -0.24 4.72 -7.94
CA ASP A 23 0.51 4.49 -9.18
C ASP A 23 -0.10 3.35 -10.01
N LEU A 24 -0.53 2.26 -9.36
CA LEU A 24 -1.19 1.14 -10.03
C LEU A 24 -2.60 1.49 -10.53
N GLN A 25 -3.35 2.32 -9.80
CA GLN A 25 -4.65 2.83 -10.27
C GLN A 25 -4.51 3.67 -11.52
N ASP A 26 -3.45 4.46 -11.63
CA ASP A 26 -3.17 5.25 -12.83
C ASP A 26 -2.64 4.38 -13.98
N LEU A 27 -1.79 3.40 -13.68
CA LEU A 27 -1.31 2.44 -14.68
C LEU A 27 -2.43 1.54 -15.23
N ALA A 28 -3.44 1.21 -14.42
CA ALA A 28 -4.63 0.48 -14.85
C ALA A 28 -5.45 1.23 -15.91
N LYS A 29 -5.26 2.56 -16.02
CA LYS A 29 -5.91 3.40 -17.05
C LYS A 29 -5.07 3.52 -18.33
N ALA A 30 -3.94 2.81 -18.43
CA ALA A 30 -3.08 2.88 -19.61
C ALA A 30 -3.80 2.37 -20.88
N GLU A 31 -3.56 3.03 -22.01
CA GLU A 31 -4.08 2.57 -23.31
C GLU A 31 -3.51 1.21 -23.74
N ASN A 32 -2.32 0.88 -23.25
CA ASN A 32 -1.71 -0.41 -23.47
C ASN A 32 -2.41 -1.48 -22.62
N VAL A 33 -3.18 -2.35 -23.28
CA VAL A 33 -3.98 -3.41 -22.65
C VAL A 33 -3.15 -4.34 -21.76
N LEU A 34 -1.91 -4.66 -22.14
CA LEU A 34 -1.05 -5.52 -21.33
C LEU A 34 -0.68 -4.84 -20.01
N LEU A 35 -0.31 -3.55 -20.07
CA LEU A 35 0.01 -2.77 -18.87
C LEU A 35 -1.20 -2.59 -17.96
N ALA A 36 -2.37 -2.27 -18.53
CA ALA A 36 -3.61 -2.12 -17.78
C ALA A 36 -3.98 -3.41 -17.03
N ASN A 37 -3.95 -4.56 -17.70
CA ASN A 37 -4.28 -5.85 -17.10
C ASN A 37 -3.31 -6.23 -15.96
N ILE A 38 -2.00 -6.04 -16.18
CA ILE A 38 -1.00 -6.31 -15.14
C ILE A 38 -1.22 -5.38 -13.94
N ALA A 39 -1.51 -4.10 -14.19
CA ALA A 39 -1.76 -3.14 -13.13
C ALA A 39 -3.00 -3.48 -12.30
N GLU A 40 -4.10 -3.90 -12.95
CA GLU A 40 -5.31 -4.34 -12.24
C GLU A 40 -5.07 -5.58 -11.36
N GLU A 41 -4.25 -6.53 -11.81
CA GLU A 41 -3.88 -7.70 -11.02
C GLU A 41 -3.06 -7.28 -9.79
N LEU A 42 -2.00 -6.49 -10.00
CA LEU A 42 -1.13 -6.00 -8.93
C LEU A 42 -1.89 -5.11 -7.94
N LEU A 43 -2.85 -4.31 -8.41
CA LEU A 43 -3.65 -3.42 -7.57
C LEU A 43 -4.42 -4.17 -6.49
N LYS A 44 -4.95 -5.36 -6.81
CA LYS A 44 -5.66 -6.22 -5.83
C LYS A 44 -4.74 -6.62 -4.68
N HIS A 45 -3.49 -6.96 -4.99
CA HIS A 45 -2.50 -7.34 -3.99
C HIS A 45 -2.02 -6.12 -3.18
N ALA A 46 -1.76 -5.00 -3.85
CA ALA A 46 -1.29 -3.77 -3.24
C ALA A 46 -2.33 -3.19 -2.26
N ALA A 47 -3.62 -3.19 -2.63
CA ALA A 47 -4.69 -2.70 -1.76
C ALA A 47 -4.83 -3.52 -0.48
N VAL A 48 -4.71 -4.85 -0.56
CA VAL A 48 -4.73 -5.72 0.63
C VAL A 48 -3.52 -5.47 1.53
N LEU A 49 -2.34 -5.23 0.94
CA LEU A 49 -1.13 -4.92 1.70
C LEU A 49 -1.24 -3.57 2.41
N GLU A 50 -1.69 -2.53 1.72
CA GLU A 50 -1.92 -1.19 2.27
C GLU A 50 -2.89 -1.27 3.47
N GLN A 51 -4.03 -1.94 3.30
CA GLN A 51 -5.01 -2.09 4.36
C GLN A 51 -4.44 -2.79 5.60
N ARG A 52 -3.61 -3.82 5.40
CA ARG A 52 -2.95 -4.54 6.51
C ARG A 52 -1.97 -3.64 7.25
N LEU A 53 -1.17 -2.87 6.53
CA LEU A 53 -0.19 -1.96 7.12
C LEU A 53 -0.89 -0.84 7.90
N CYS A 54 -1.89 -0.19 7.32
CA CYS A 54 -2.70 0.84 7.97
C CYS A 54 -3.39 0.30 9.24
N ARG A 55 -3.87 -0.95 9.21
CA ARG A 55 -4.46 -1.58 10.41
C ARG A 55 -3.43 -1.81 11.52
N ILE A 56 -2.23 -2.30 11.19
CA ILE A 56 -1.16 -2.50 12.19
C ILE A 56 -0.77 -1.13 12.77
N GLU A 57 -0.57 -0.13 11.92
CA GLU A 57 -0.24 1.23 12.34
C GLU A 57 -1.29 1.77 13.33
N HIS A 58 -2.57 1.68 12.97
CA HIS A 58 -3.66 2.17 13.81
C HIS A 58 -3.67 1.50 15.18
N VAL A 59 -3.64 0.16 15.23
CA VAL A 59 -3.67 -0.62 16.48
C VAL A 59 -2.45 -0.31 17.35
N THR A 60 -1.27 -0.14 16.75
CA THR A 60 -0.04 0.12 17.51
C THR A 60 0.14 1.58 17.94
N ASN A 61 -0.61 2.51 17.37
CA ASN A 61 -0.65 3.92 17.79
C ASN A 61 -1.77 4.22 18.80
N THR A 62 -2.73 3.30 19.01
CA THR A 62 -3.77 3.43 20.05
C THR A 62 -3.39 2.79 21.39
N GLU A 63 -2.28 2.03 21.43
CA GLU A 63 -1.65 1.47 22.66
C GLU A 63 -0.57 2.41 23.22
#